data_AF-A0A2J2H9Y1-F1
#
_entry.id   AF-A0A2J2H9Y1-F1
#
_cell.length_a   1.000
_cell.length_b   1.000
_cell.length_c   1.000
_cell.angle_alpha   90.00
_cell.angle_beta   90.00
_cell.angle_gamma   90.00
#
_symmetry.space_group_name_H-M   'P 1'
#
loop_
_entity.id
_entity.type
_entity.pdbx_description
1 polymer ?
#
loop_
_entity_poly.entity_id
_entity_poly.type
_entity_poly.pdbx_seq_one_letter_code
_entity_poly.pdbx_strand_id
1 'polypeptide(L)'
;MFLKTALASATDFIIPAKTEFCVSMPEIGGIICGEPDLLIYDLKGRAVHIVEQKTAPTFDDYSLFVRRAAIQLEMYSWLFNEYYGRDTDWLKAYIVIIYYHASVNLQARTEVIPLFIRLSNNIRDLMIDAYNALISKGLVTVDECRLAKLIYGEYADCGDGGTVLISAPKKKIEVNWKANTLFFKKWRRVKRGGSTPSNEVTTKEGVSTGVTQ
;
A
#
# COMPACT_ATOMS: atom_id res chain seq x y z
N MET A 1 23.72 5.69 -16.55
CA MET A 1 22.96 5.07 -17.67
C MET A 1 22.32 3.82 -17.07
N PHE A 2 21.02 3.84 -16.80
CA PHE A 2 20.34 2.76 -16.10
C PHE A 2 19.88 1.67 -17.07
N LEU A 3 20.09 0.41 -16.70
CA LEU A 3 19.84 -0.75 -17.54
C LEU A 3 18.34 -1.08 -17.53
N LYS A 4 17.66 -0.91 -18.66
CA LYS A 4 16.33 -1.49 -18.88
C LYS A 4 16.50 -2.76 -19.69
N THR A 5 16.15 -3.89 -19.11
CA THR A 5 16.23 -5.18 -19.80
C THR A 5 14.83 -5.69 -20.04
N ALA A 6 14.40 -5.74 -21.30
CA ALA A 6 13.18 -6.44 -21.69
C ALA A 6 13.41 -7.95 -21.52
N LEU A 7 12.48 -8.64 -20.85
CA LEU A 7 12.64 -10.06 -20.50
C LEU A 7 12.05 -11.02 -21.54
N ALA A 8 11.20 -10.55 -22.46
CA ALA A 8 10.61 -11.35 -23.53
C ALA A 8 10.15 -10.46 -24.71
N SER A 9 10.07 -11.03 -25.92
CA SER A 9 9.39 -10.38 -27.06
C SER A 9 7.88 -10.47 -26.88
N ALA A 10 7.19 -9.34 -27.07
CA ALA A 10 5.78 -9.14 -26.77
C ALA A 10 4.86 -10.23 -27.36
N THR A 11 4.16 -10.94 -26.49
CA THR A 11 2.82 -11.43 -26.81
C THR A 11 1.82 -10.36 -26.36
N ASP A 12 0.91 -9.94 -27.24
CA ASP A 12 -0.25 -9.09 -26.92
C ASP A 12 0.02 -7.68 -26.33
N PHE A 13 1.03 -6.96 -26.83
CA PHE A 13 1.32 -5.56 -26.41
C PHE A 13 1.74 -5.41 -24.93
N ILE A 14 2.08 -6.52 -24.28
CA ILE A 14 2.62 -6.55 -22.92
C ILE A 14 4.12 -6.79 -22.99
N ILE A 15 4.92 -5.91 -22.36
CA ILE A 15 6.38 -6.06 -22.28
C ILE A 15 6.80 -6.18 -20.81
N PRO A 16 7.28 -7.35 -20.36
CA PRO A 16 7.92 -7.50 -19.06
C PRO A 16 9.35 -6.93 -19.12
N ALA A 17 9.75 -6.18 -18.09
CA ALA A 17 11.07 -5.58 -18.01
C ALA A 17 11.59 -5.47 -16.57
N LYS A 18 12.91 -5.35 -16.42
CA LYS A 18 13.55 -4.93 -15.17
C LYS A 18 14.22 -3.57 -15.33
N THR A 19 14.22 -2.81 -14.24
CA THR A 19 14.90 -1.51 -14.16
C THR A 19 15.10 -1.14 -12.70
N GLU A 20 16.10 -0.30 -12.45
CA GLU A 20 16.27 0.41 -11.19
C GLU A 20 15.73 1.85 -11.33
N PHE A 21 15.14 2.38 -10.27
CA PHE A 21 14.76 3.78 -10.14
C PHE A 21 15.60 4.44 -9.05
N CYS A 22 16.25 5.56 -9.37
CA CYS A 22 17.02 6.33 -8.41
C CYS A 22 16.53 7.77 -8.39
N VAL A 23 16.27 8.29 -7.19
CA VAL A 23 15.78 9.65 -6.98
C VAL A 23 16.66 10.34 -5.94
N SER A 24 17.04 11.60 -6.19
CA SER A 24 17.72 12.42 -5.21
C SER A 24 16.75 12.80 -4.10
N MET A 25 17.18 12.59 -2.85
CA MET A 25 16.43 12.96 -1.65
C MET A 25 17.28 13.95 -0.83
N PRO A 26 17.05 15.26 -1.01
CA PRO A 26 17.80 16.30 -0.30
C PRO A 26 17.71 16.20 1.23
N GLU A 27 16.59 15.73 1.77
CA GLU A 27 16.33 15.56 3.22
C GLU A 27 17.35 14.66 3.90
N ILE A 28 17.88 13.70 3.15
CA ILE A 28 18.89 12.76 3.64
C ILE A 28 20.26 13.03 3.01
N GLY A 29 20.40 14.11 2.23
CA GLY A 29 21.62 14.46 1.51
C GLY A 29 22.10 13.38 0.53
N GLY A 30 21.19 12.57 -0.02
CA GLY A 30 21.55 11.34 -0.72
C GLY A 30 20.67 10.99 -1.91
N ILE A 31 20.88 9.78 -2.43
CA ILE A 31 20.09 9.17 -3.50
C ILE A 31 19.48 7.88 -2.94
N ILE A 32 18.18 7.70 -3.11
CA ILE A 32 17.52 6.42 -2.85
C ILE A 32 17.27 5.73 -4.19
N CYS A 33 17.69 4.47 -4.27
CA CYS A 33 17.44 3.60 -5.41
C CYS A 33 16.56 2.42 -5.00
N GLY A 34 15.77 1.91 -5.94
CA GLY A 34 14.97 0.71 -5.78
C GLY A 34 14.79 -0.03 -7.09
N GLU A 35 14.87 -1.36 -7.03
CA GLU A 35 14.66 -2.26 -8.15
C GLU A 35 13.42 -3.13 -7.85
N PRO A 36 12.25 -2.84 -8.43
CA PRO A 36 11.11 -3.75 -8.31
C PRO A 36 11.40 -5.09 -9.01
N ASP A 37 10.77 -6.16 -8.55
CA ASP A 37 10.97 -7.49 -9.13
C ASP A 37 10.65 -7.54 -10.63
N LEU A 38 9.60 -6.83 -11.05
CA LEU A 38 9.20 -6.73 -12.45
C LEU A 38 8.41 -5.44 -12.75
N LEU A 39 8.62 -4.89 -13.94
CA LEU A 39 7.72 -3.95 -14.60
C LEU A 39 6.97 -4.61 -15.73
N ILE A 40 5.69 -4.28 -15.86
CA ILE A 40 4.84 -4.69 -16.97
C ILE A 40 4.39 -3.44 -17.72
N TYR A 41 4.90 -3.26 -18.93
CA TYR A 41 4.41 -2.23 -19.84
C TYR A 41 3.20 -2.76 -20.60
N ASP A 42 2.04 -2.14 -20.40
CA ASP A 42 0.85 -2.36 -21.21
C ASP A 42 0.78 -1.26 -22.27
N LEU A 43 1.23 -1.58 -23.49
CA LEU A 43 1.26 -0.62 -24.59
C LEU A 43 -0.15 -0.27 -25.09
N LYS A 44 -1.13 -1.17 -24.92
CA LYS A 44 -2.52 -0.94 -25.34
C LYS A 44 -3.24 -0.01 -24.37
N GLY A 45 -3.09 -0.26 -23.08
CA GLY A 45 -3.60 0.59 -22.00
C GLY A 45 -2.76 1.85 -21.75
N ARG A 46 -1.60 1.97 -22.41
CA ARG A 46 -0.59 3.03 -22.18
C ARG A 46 -0.21 3.16 -20.70
N ALA A 47 -0.10 2.02 -20.02
CA ALA A 47 0.15 1.95 -18.59
C ALA A 47 1.44 1.21 -18.30
N VAL A 48 2.01 1.47 -17.13
CA VAL A 48 3.11 0.68 -16.57
C VAL A 48 2.66 0.21 -15.21
N HIS A 49 2.83 -1.08 -14.96
CA HIS A 49 2.49 -1.71 -13.70
C HIS A 49 3.74 -2.22 -13.02
N ILE A 50 3.86 -1.91 -11.74
CA ILE A 50 4.96 -2.39 -10.91
C ILE A 50 4.50 -3.67 -10.24
N VAL A 51 5.39 -4.65 -10.21
CA VAL A 51 5.11 -5.96 -9.65
C VAL A 51 6.16 -6.27 -8.59
N GLU A 52 5.67 -6.71 -7.42
CA GLU A 52 6.51 -7.21 -6.36
C GLU A 52 6.12 -8.65 -6.05
N GLN A 53 7.11 -9.53 -6.06
CA GLN A 53 6.97 -10.94 -5.78
C GLN A 53 7.46 -11.26 -4.37
N LYS A 54 6.70 -12.10 -3.66
CA LYS A 54 7.16 -12.74 -2.42
C LYS A 54 6.86 -14.23 -2.44
N THR A 55 7.78 -15.00 -1.87
CA THR A 55 7.54 -16.40 -1.55
C THR A 55 7.24 -16.48 -0.06
N ALA A 56 6.01 -16.85 0.29
CA ALA A 56 5.60 -17.13 1.65
C ALA A 56 5.91 -18.61 1.96
N PRO A 57 6.85 -18.91 2.88
CA PRO A 57 7.15 -20.28 3.29
C PRO A 57 6.08 -20.84 4.25
N THR A 58 5.12 -20.01 4.65
CA THR A 58 4.03 -20.36 5.55
C THR A 58 2.88 -21.00 4.78
N PHE A 59 2.25 -21.98 5.42
CA PHE A 59 1.01 -22.58 4.93
C PHE A 59 -0.17 -21.68 5.32
N ASP A 60 -1.00 -21.35 4.34
CA ASP A 60 -2.32 -20.73 4.48
C ASP A 60 -2.39 -19.30 5.10
N ASP A 61 -1.42 -18.83 5.89
CA ASP A 61 -1.28 -17.43 6.34
C ASP A 61 -0.04 -16.76 5.73
N TYR A 62 -0.27 -16.00 4.67
CA TYR A 62 0.74 -15.19 3.98
C TYR A 62 0.50 -13.67 4.11
N SER A 63 -0.34 -13.26 5.06
CA SER A 63 -0.75 -11.86 5.24
C SER A 63 0.44 -10.91 5.47
N LEU A 64 1.43 -11.32 6.26
CA LEU A 64 2.65 -10.55 6.52
C LEU A 64 3.47 -10.32 5.23
N PHE A 65 3.55 -11.30 4.35
CA PHE A 65 4.27 -11.19 3.07
C PHE A 65 3.55 -10.24 2.13
N VAL A 66 2.23 -10.26 2.12
CA VAL A 66 1.39 -9.32 1.35
C VAL A 66 1.58 -7.90 1.85
N ARG A 67 1.60 -7.67 3.18
CA ARG A 67 1.87 -6.35 3.76
C ARG A 67 3.27 -5.84 3.42
N ARG A 68 4.30 -6.70 3.49
CA ARG A 68 5.67 -6.34 3.10
C ARG A 68 5.78 -5.98 1.61
N ALA A 69 5.15 -6.78 0.74
CA ALA A 69 5.11 -6.49 -0.68
C ALA A 69 4.39 -5.17 -0.99
N ALA A 70 3.30 -4.87 -0.28
CA ALA A 70 2.58 -3.60 -0.43
C ALA A 70 3.49 -2.39 -0.09
N ILE A 71 4.21 -2.45 1.03
CA ILE A 71 5.15 -1.39 1.43
C ILE A 71 6.24 -1.17 0.38
N GLN A 72 6.85 -2.26 -0.13
CA GLN A 72 7.87 -2.14 -1.18
C GLN A 72 7.28 -1.57 -2.48
N LEU A 73 6.08 -2.02 -2.87
CA LEU A 73 5.39 -1.48 -4.04
C LEU A 73 5.08 0.01 -3.90
N GLU A 74 4.70 0.48 -2.72
CA GLU A 74 4.47 1.90 -2.48
C GLU A 74 5.74 2.71 -2.74
N MET A 75 6.86 2.29 -2.13
CA MET A 75 8.16 2.93 -2.33
C MET A 75 8.57 2.93 -3.81
N TYR A 76 8.47 1.79 -4.49
CA TYR A 76 8.80 1.69 -5.92
C TYR A 76 7.84 2.49 -6.80
N SER A 77 6.56 2.60 -6.43
CA SER A 77 5.57 3.40 -7.16
C SER A 77 5.86 4.88 -7.04
N TRP A 78 6.28 5.34 -5.87
CA TRP A 78 6.72 6.73 -5.67
C TRP A 78 8.00 7.02 -6.46
N LEU A 79 9.03 6.17 -6.34
CA LEU A 79 10.29 6.32 -7.08
C LEU A 79 10.07 6.31 -8.59
N PHE A 80 9.20 5.41 -9.10
CA PHE A 80 8.82 5.38 -10.51
C PHE A 80 8.18 6.69 -10.96
N ASN A 81 7.27 7.24 -10.17
CA ASN A 81 6.56 8.47 -10.52
C ASN A 81 7.50 9.68 -10.59
N GLU A 82 8.39 9.81 -9.60
CA GLU A 82 9.41 10.84 -9.59
C GLU A 82 10.41 10.68 -10.74
N TYR A 83 10.91 9.47 -10.97
CA TYR A 83 11.90 9.19 -12.01
C TYR A 83 11.41 9.52 -13.42
N TYR A 84 10.13 9.24 -13.71
CA TYR A 84 9.52 9.52 -15.01
C TYR A 84 8.80 10.88 -15.07
N GLY A 85 8.81 11.66 -14.00
CA GLY A 85 8.11 12.96 -13.93
C GLY A 85 6.61 12.85 -14.24
N ARG A 86 5.96 11.78 -13.77
CA ARG A 86 4.53 11.58 -14.01
C ARG A 86 3.72 12.31 -12.94
N ASP A 87 2.64 12.98 -13.35
CA ASP A 87 1.68 13.58 -12.42
C ASP A 87 0.47 12.64 -12.27
N THR A 88 0.73 11.42 -11.81
CA THR A 88 -0.31 10.38 -11.66
C THR A 88 -0.74 10.24 -10.22
N ASP A 89 -2.01 10.47 -9.95
CA ASP A 89 -2.49 10.38 -8.57
C ASP A 89 -2.53 8.96 -8.01
N TRP A 90 -2.97 8.02 -8.85
CA TRP A 90 -3.19 6.62 -8.47
C TRP A 90 -2.49 5.68 -9.43
N LEU A 91 -1.60 4.85 -8.91
CA LEU A 91 -0.88 3.85 -9.68
C LEU A 91 -1.46 2.47 -9.43
N LYS A 92 -1.63 1.66 -10.49
CA LYS A 92 -1.99 0.25 -10.37
C LYS A 92 -0.73 -0.60 -10.36
N ALA A 93 -0.55 -1.36 -9.30
CA ALA A 93 0.54 -2.30 -9.08
C ALA A 93 -0.03 -3.70 -8.79
N TYR A 94 0.85 -4.70 -8.73
CA TYR A 94 0.49 -6.08 -8.44
C TYR A 94 1.44 -6.70 -7.42
N ILE A 95 0.87 -7.37 -6.43
CA ILE A 95 1.62 -8.28 -5.57
C ILE A 95 1.47 -9.68 -6.15
N VAL A 96 2.58 -10.39 -6.30
CA VAL A 96 2.60 -11.81 -6.66
C VAL A 96 3.07 -12.59 -5.45
N ILE A 97 2.19 -13.42 -4.87
CA ILE A 97 2.55 -14.30 -3.75
C ILE A 97 2.64 -15.73 -4.25
N ILE A 98 3.79 -16.35 -4.03
CA ILE A 98 3.98 -17.79 -4.14
C ILE A 98 3.83 -18.37 -2.73
N TYR A 99 2.92 -19.31 -2.53
CA TYR A 99 2.61 -19.88 -1.22
C TYR A 99 2.24 -21.36 -1.33
N TYR A 100 2.24 -22.06 -0.20
CA TYR A 100 1.95 -23.49 -0.14
C TYR A 100 0.65 -23.74 0.62
N HIS A 101 -0.17 -24.67 0.12
CA HIS A 101 -1.35 -25.16 0.84
C HIS A 101 -0.98 -26.43 1.59
N ALA A 102 -1.23 -26.48 2.91
CA ALA A 102 -0.92 -27.67 3.71
C ALA A 102 -1.74 -28.89 3.26
N SER A 103 -2.94 -28.66 2.73
CA SER A 103 -3.90 -29.70 2.35
C SER A 103 -3.71 -30.28 0.95
N VAL A 104 -2.83 -29.71 0.10
CA VAL A 104 -2.73 -30.09 -1.32
C VAL A 104 -1.27 -30.34 -1.73
N ASN A 105 -0.77 -31.53 -1.39
CA ASN A 105 0.46 -32.14 -1.93
C ASN A 105 1.71 -31.24 -1.99
N LEU A 106 1.84 -30.25 -1.09
CA LEU A 106 2.98 -29.32 -1.03
C LEU A 106 3.28 -28.60 -2.36
N GLN A 107 2.28 -28.45 -3.25
CA GLN A 107 2.48 -27.75 -4.51
C GLN A 107 2.45 -26.24 -4.30
N ALA A 108 3.43 -25.55 -4.88
CA ALA A 108 3.46 -24.09 -4.91
C ALA A 108 2.24 -23.56 -5.68
N ARG A 109 1.49 -22.67 -5.04
CA ARG A 109 0.42 -21.89 -5.66
C ARG A 109 0.85 -20.46 -5.81
N THR A 110 0.29 -19.80 -6.83
CA THR A 110 0.54 -18.39 -7.09
C THR A 110 -0.77 -17.62 -6.98
N GLU A 111 -0.72 -16.47 -6.32
CA GLU A 111 -1.79 -15.50 -6.29
C GLU A 111 -1.30 -14.14 -6.79
N VAL A 112 -2.06 -13.52 -7.69
CA VAL A 112 -1.81 -12.16 -8.16
C VAL A 112 -2.87 -11.24 -7.56
N ILE A 113 -2.42 -10.31 -6.73
CA ILE A 113 -3.27 -9.37 -5.99
C ILE A 113 -3.10 -7.98 -6.58
N PRO A 114 -4.10 -7.42 -7.25
CA PRO A 114 -4.03 -6.05 -7.75
C PRO A 114 -4.11 -5.05 -6.59
N LEU A 115 -3.34 -3.99 -6.69
CA LEU A 115 -3.35 -2.89 -5.72
C LEU A 115 -3.36 -1.54 -6.46
N PHE A 116 -4.27 -0.66 -6.08
CA PHE A 116 -4.22 0.75 -6.41
C PHE A 116 -3.62 1.53 -5.25
N ILE A 117 -2.51 2.20 -5.50
CA ILE A 117 -1.75 2.99 -4.53
C ILE A 117 -1.94 4.47 -4.86
N ARG A 118 -2.29 5.28 -3.87
CA ARG A 118 -2.28 6.74 -3.94
C ARG A 118 -0.85 7.21 -3.73
N LEU A 119 -0.27 7.83 -4.73
CA LEU A 119 1.04 8.48 -4.56
C LEU A 119 0.87 9.69 -3.64
N SER A 120 1.62 9.71 -2.54
CA SER A 120 1.54 10.73 -1.50
C SER A 120 2.85 10.89 -0.75
N ASN A 121 2.99 11.97 0.00
CA ASN A 121 4.18 12.25 0.81
C ASN A 121 4.36 11.23 1.94
N ASN A 122 3.31 10.54 2.40
CA ASN A 122 3.44 9.47 3.40
C ASN A 122 4.47 8.40 2.99
N ILE A 123 4.55 8.10 1.67
CA ILE A 123 5.49 7.12 1.13
C ILE A 123 6.93 7.66 1.16
N ARG A 124 7.09 8.94 0.78
CA ARG A 124 8.37 9.65 0.86
C ARG A 124 8.90 9.71 2.29
N ASP A 125 8.03 10.07 3.23
CA ASP A 125 8.37 10.17 4.64
C ASP A 125 8.76 8.79 5.21
N LEU A 126 8.09 7.71 4.78
CA LEU A 126 8.51 6.34 5.12
C LEU A 126 9.92 6.02 4.62
N MET A 127 10.28 6.45 3.40
CA MET A 127 11.63 6.22 2.87
C MET A 127 12.70 7.00 3.65
N ILE A 128 12.40 8.23 4.05
CA ILE A 128 13.27 9.04 4.91
C ILE A 128 13.42 8.39 6.30
N ASP A 129 12.32 7.96 6.91
CA ASP A 129 12.33 7.23 8.18
C ASP A 129 13.16 5.94 8.09
N ALA A 130 12.99 5.18 7.01
CA ALA A 130 13.74 3.95 6.79
C ALA A 130 15.25 4.21 6.65
N TYR A 131 15.63 5.29 5.96
CA TYR A 131 17.03 5.71 5.86
C TYR A 131 17.60 6.12 7.22
N ASN A 132 16.88 6.96 7.97
CA ASN A 132 17.31 7.40 9.29
C ASN A 132 17.42 6.23 10.28
N ALA A 133 16.48 5.28 10.21
CA ALA A 133 16.54 4.04 10.99
C ALA A 133 17.75 3.19 10.61
N LEU A 134 18.08 3.08 9.32
CA LEU A 134 19.28 2.35 8.87
C LEU A 134 20.56 2.94 9.48
N ILE A 135 20.74 4.26 9.43
CA ILE A 135 21.92 4.94 10.00
C ILE A 135 21.97 4.77 11.52
N SER A 136 20.84 4.94 12.19
CA SER A 136 20.74 4.85 13.65
C SER A 136 20.67 3.42 14.18
N LYS A 137 20.71 2.40 13.31
CA LYS A 137 20.50 0.98 13.65
C LYS A 137 19.15 0.74 14.35
N GLY A 138 18.14 1.53 14.01
CA GLY A 138 16.78 1.45 14.52
C GLY A 138 15.87 0.56 13.69
N LEU A 139 14.58 0.60 14.02
CA LEU A 139 13.51 -0.10 13.33
C LEU A 139 12.40 0.89 12.96
N VAL A 140 11.86 0.77 11.74
CA VAL A 140 10.61 1.45 11.38
C VAL A 140 9.45 0.49 11.55
N THR A 141 8.47 0.88 12.35
CA THR A 141 7.21 0.15 12.50
C THR A 141 6.13 0.76 11.60
N VAL A 142 5.37 -0.11 10.94
CA VAL A 142 4.22 0.26 10.12
C VAL A 142 3.01 -0.50 10.64
N ASP A 143 2.16 0.20 11.39
CA ASP A 143 0.88 -0.33 11.84
C ASP A 143 -0.17 -0.32 10.72
N GLU A 144 -1.36 -0.86 10.99
CA GLU A 144 -2.43 -0.99 10.00
C GLU A 144 -2.93 0.38 9.48
N CYS A 145 -2.91 1.41 10.31
CA CYS A 145 -3.39 2.73 9.92
C CYS A 145 -2.33 3.48 9.10
N ARG A 146 -1.05 3.39 9.50
CA ARG A 146 0.06 3.87 8.68
C ARG A 146 0.09 3.17 7.33
N LEU A 147 -0.07 1.85 7.28
CA LEU A 147 -0.21 1.10 6.02
C LEU A 147 -1.38 1.62 5.19
N ALA A 148 -2.54 1.87 5.79
CA ALA A 148 -3.68 2.43 5.08
C ALA A 148 -3.39 3.82 4.50
N LYS A 149 -2.68 4.69 5.24
CA LYS A 149 -2.24 6.01 4.75
C LYS A 149 -1.20 5.92 3.65
N LEU A 150 -0.37 4.89 3.62
CA LEU A 150 0.55 4.66 2.51
C LEU A 150 -0.21 4.22 1.24
N ILE A 151 -1.19 3.32 1.35
CA ILE A 151 -1.99 2.84 0.21
C ILE A 151 -2.95 3.91 -0.30
N TYR A 152 -3.65 4.62 0.59
CA TYR A 152 -4.79 5.47 0.23
C TYR A 152 -4.53 6.98 0.45
N GLY A 153 -3.41 7.38 1.07
CA GLY A 153 -3.15 8.77 1.44
C GLY A 153 -4.17 9.30 2.43
N GLU A 154 -4.54 10.57 2.26
CA GLU A 154 -5.56 11.27 3.08
C GLU A 154 -6.97 10.67 3.00
N TYR A 155 -7.20 9.68 2.13
CA TYR A 155 -8.47 8.94 2.09
C TYR A 155 -8.57 7.88 3.19
N ALA A 156 -7.50 7.59 3.91
CA ALA A 156 -7.49 6.64 5.03
C ALA A 156 -7.35 7.35 6.38
N ASP A 157 -8.11 6.85 7.36
CA ASP A 157 -8.07 7.32 8.75
C ASP A 157 -8.19 6.17 9.76
N CYS A 158 -7.74 6.42 10.98
CA CYS A 158 -7.88 5.55 12.14
C CYS A 158 -9.21 5.84 12.85
N GLY A 159 -10.21 4.98 12.68
CA GLY A 159 -11.45 5.04 13.46
C GLY A 159 -11.33 4.36 14.83
N ASP A 160 -12.40 4.48 15.62
CA ASP A 160 -12.45 3.90 16.97
C ASP A 160 -12.16 2.39 17.00
N GLY A 161 -11.44 1.99 18.05
CA GLY A 161 -11.07 0.59 18.28
C GLY A 161 -10.15 0.01 17.20
N GLY A 162 -9.31 0.84 16.57
CA GLY A 162 -8.32 0.41 15.56
C GLY A 162 -8.93 0.07 14.20
N THR A 163 -10.13 0.58 13.89
CA THR A 163 -10.80 0.32 12.61
C THR A 163 -10.21 1.22 11.53
N VAL A 164 -9.71 0.66 10.42
CA VAL A 164 -9.27 1.47 9.27
C VAL A 164 -10.47 1.98 8.48
N LEU A 165 -10.62 3.29 8.36
CA LEU A 165 -11.69 3.95 7.60
C LEU A 165 -11.17 4.40 6.25
N ILE A 166 -11.81 3.98 5.15
CA ILE A 166 -11.35 4.29 3.78
C ILE A 166 -12.44 5.02 3.01
N SER A 167 -12.17 6.26 2.61
CA SER A 167 -13.07 7.16 1.86
C SER A 167 -12.70 7.32 0.38
N ALA A 168 -11.73 6.52 -0.10
CA ALA A 168 -11.21 6.55 -1.48
C ALA A 168 -12.29 6.24 -2.55
N PRO A 169 -12.04 6.54 -3.84
CA PRO A 169 -12.99 6.26 -4.91
C PRO A 169 -13.42 4.78 -4.96
N LYS A 170 -14.72 4.53 -5.19
CA LYS A 170 -15.36 3.19 -5.19
C LYS A 170 -14.52 2.13 -5.90
N LYS A 171 -14.16 2.42 -7.16
CA LYS A 171 -13.41 1.51 -8.03
C LYS A 171 -12.06 1.10 -7.45
N LYS A 172 -11.38 2.00 -6.72
CA LYS A 172 -10.07 1.72 -6.10
C LYS A 172 -10.22 0.78 -4.92
N ILE A 173 -11.21 1.04 -4.07
CA ILE A 173 -11.52 0.18 -2.92
C ILE A 173 -11.95 -1.22 -3.38
N GLU A 174 -12.76 -1.31 -4.44
CA GLU A 174 -13.21 -2.60 -4.99
C GLU A 174 -12.04 -3.43 -5.52
N VAL A 175 -11.09 -2.82 -6.21
CA VAL A 175 -9.88 -3.51 -6.68
C VAL A 175 -9.03 -3.98 -5.51
N ASN A 176 -8.88 -3.15 -4.48
CA ASN A 176 -8.06 -3.47 -3.31
C ASN A 176 -8.78 -4.37 -2.31
N TRP A 177 -10.05 -4.75 -2.53
CA TRP A 177 -10.89 -5.40 -1.52
C TRP A 177 -10.24 -6.64 -0.90
N LYS A 178 -9.73 -7.54 -1.75
CA LYS A 178 -9.05 -8.77 -1.30
C LYS A 178 -7.76 -8.47 -0.55
N ALA A 179 -7.01 -7.47 -1.00
CA ALA A 179 -5.78 -7.04 -0.36
C ALA A 179 -6.07 -6.44 1.04
N ASN A 180 -7.10 -5.61 1.16
CA ASN A 180 -7.52 -5.00 2.43
C ASN A 180 -7.87 -6.04 3.49
N THR A 181 -8.50 -7.16 3.12
CA THR A 181 -8.78 -8.26 4.07
C THR A 181 -7.52 -8.97 4.56
N LEU A 182 -6.38 -8.81 3.88
CA LEU A 182 -5.06 -9.31 4.31
C LEU A 182 -4.25 -8.22 5.05
N PHE A 183 -4.49 -6.94 4.73
CA PHE A 183 -3.82 -5.81 5.34
C PHE A 183 -4.38 -5.41 6.70
N PHE A 184 -5.70 -5.48 6.87
CA PHE A 184 -6.38 -4.87 8.00
C PHE A 184 -7.26 -5.89 8.71
N LYS A 185 -7.13 -5.98 10.03
CA LYS A 185 -8.02 -6.82 10.85
C LYS A 185 -9.46 -6.33 10.78
N LYS A 186 -9.65 -5.00 10.80
CA LYS A 186 -10.95 -4.36 10.75
C LYS A 186 -10.87 -3.12 9.88
N TRP A 187 -11.66 -3.08 8.82
CA TRP A 187 -11.74 -1.92 7.96
C TRP A 187 -13.17 -1.67 7.47
N ARG A 188 -13.47 -0.42 7.15
CA ARG A 188 -14.78 0.00 6.64
C ARG A 188 -14.61 1.05 5.56
N ARG A 189 -15.42 0.91 4.52
CA ARG A 189 -15.60 1.98 3.53
C ARG A 189 -16.51 3.08 4.07
N VAL A 190 -16.05 4.32 4.02
CA VAL A 190 -16.83 5.51 4.37
C VAL A 190 -17.58 5.99 3.12
N LYS A 191 -18.89 6.22 3.23
CA LYS A 191 -19.65 6.94 2.19
C LYS A 191 -19.34 8.43 2.38
N ARG A 192 -18.88 9.14 1.34
CA ARG A 192 -18.78 10.61 1.38
C ARG A 192 -20.15 11.18 1.79
N GLY A 193 -20.20 11.85 2.94
CA GLY A 193 -21.43 12.40 3.53
C GLY A 193 -21.69 12.09 5.01
N GLY A 194 -20.76 11.49 5.76
CA GLY A 194 -20.86 11.34 7.21
C GLY A 194 -19.72 12.10 7.89
N SER A 195 -20.08 13.13 8.65
CA SER A 195 -19.19 13.87 9.56
C SER A 195 -18.36 12.95 10.44
N THR A 196 -17.13 13.38 10.72
CA THR A 196 -16.27 12.95 11.83
C THR A 196 -17.11 12.59 13.07
N PRO A 197 -16.82 11.50 13.81
CA PRO A 197 -17.51 11.28 15.07
C PRO A 197 -17.14 12.41 16.02
N SER A 198 -18.08 13.32 16.26
CA SER A 198 -18.00 14.28 17.33
C SER A 198 -18.06 13.51 18.65
N ASN A 199 -17.03 13.66 19.47
CA ASN A 199 -17.01 13.26 20.86
C ASN A 199 -18.13 14.01 21.60
N GLU A 200 -19.34 13.47 21.63
CA GLU A 200 -20.32 13.83 22.66
C GLU A 200 -20.01 13.01 23.92
N VAL A 201 -19.09 13.55 24.70
CA VAL A 201 -19.03 13.30 26.14
C VAL A 201 -20.34 13.84 26.71
N THR A 202 -21.32 12.97 26.94
CA THR A 202 -22.46 13.31 27.79
C THR A 202 -21.98 13.24 29.23
N THR A 203 -21.48 14.37 29.74
CA THR A 203 -21.34 14.61 31.17
C THR A 203 -22.71 14.47 31.81
N LYS A 204 -22.88 13.41 32.62
CA LYS A 204 -23.97 13.33 33.60
C LYS A 204 -23.64 14.27 34.76
N GLU A 205 -24.13 15.50 34.69
CA GLU A 205 -24.56 16.24 35.87
C GLU A 205 -26.07 15.99 35.99
N GLY A 206 -26.68 15.57 37.10
CA GLY A 206 -26.37 15.91 38.48
C GLY A 206 -27.59 16.63 39.07
N VAL A 207 -28.60 15.86 39.48
CA VAL A 207 -29.56 16.08 40.60
C VAL A 207 -30.11 17.50 40.84
N SER A 208 -31.45 17.67 40.82
CA SER A 208 -32.20 18.16 42.00
C SER A 208 -33.73 18.10 41.82
N THR A 209 -34.37 17.75 42.93
CA THR A 209 -35.78 17.59 43.32
C THR A 209 -36.66 18.86 43.24
N GLY A 210 -37.99 18.68 43.09
CA GLY A 210 -38.98 19.55 43.76
C GLY A 210 -40.24 19.95 42.98
N VAL A 211 -41.38 19.32 43.34
CA VAL A 211 -42.78 19.83 43.57
C VAL A 211 -43.10 21.27 43.11
N THR A 212 -44.13 21.55 42.30
CA THR A 212 -45.59 21.79 42.60
C THR A 212 -46.33 21.86 41.23
N GLN A 213 -47.62 21.58 41.03
CA GLN A 213 -48.85 21.73 41.81
C GLN A 213 -49.87 20.69 41.34
#